data_AF-A0A1A3SL71-F1
#
_entry.id   AF-A0A1A3SL71-F1
#
_cell.length_a   1.000
_cell.length_b   1.000
_cell.length_c   1.000
_cell.angle_alpha   90.00
_cell.angle_beta   90.00
_cell.angle_gamma   90.00
#
_symmetry.space_group_name_H-M   'P 1'
#
loop_
_entity.id
_entity.type
_entity.pdbx_description
1 polymer ?
#
loop_
_entity_poly.entity_id
_entity_poly.type
_entity_poly.pdbx_seq_one_letter_code
_entity_poly.pdbx_strand_id
1 'polypeptide(L)'
;MSNISSDRIDDVAPGDIIAVDRDNGQTQPSKVVFKDLDEQTSVYTVTFEDDDGETFQREVPAGTVVNHAMESKWESEESPTPHNPETPA
;
A
#
# COMPACT_ATOMS: atom_id res chain seq x y z
N MET A 1 17.77 -5.75 -9.98
CA MET A 1 17.05 -6.86 -9.33
C MET A 1 15.81 -6.23 -8.74
N SER A 2 14.63 -6.58 -9.24
CA SER A 2 13.38 -6.00 -8.75
C SER A 2 13.11 -6.60 -7.36
N ASN A 3 13.34 -5.81 -6.31
CA ASN A 3 12.96 -6.16 -4.94
C ASN A 3 11.43 -6.10 -4.84
N ILE A 4 10.75 -7.13 -5.34
CA ILE A 4 9.40 -7.45 -4.86
C ILE A 4 9.62 -8.13 -3.52
N SER A 5 9.38 -7.38 -2.44
CA SER A 5 9.30 -7.93 -1.10
C SER A 5 7.88 -8.45 -0.93
N SER A 6 7.73 -9.78 -0.85
CA SER A 6 6.46 -10.39 -0.49
C SER A 6 6.37 -10.43 1.04
N ASP A 7 5.33 -9.84 1.60
CA ASP A 7 5.06 -9.86 3.03
C ASP A 7 3.69 -10.53 3.31
N ARG A 8 3.35 -10.72 4.58
CA ARG A 8 2.05 -11.19 5.00
C ARG A 8 1.13 -10.00 5.23
N ILE A 9 -0.15 -10.19 4.95
CA ILE A 9 -1.17 -9.18 5.25
C ILE A 9 -1.20 -8.78 6.74
N ASP A 10 -0.66 -9.64 7.62
CA ASP A 10 -0.45 -9.35 9.03
C ASP A 10 0.47 -8.15 9.28
N ASP A 11 1.58 -8.03 8.53
CA ASP A 11 2.58 -6.96 8.71
C ASP A 11 2.19 -5.66 8.00
N VAL A 12 1.34 -5.76 6.97
CA VAL A 12 0.90 -4.61 6.16
C VAL A 12 0.20 -3.55 7.02
N ALA A 13 0.73 -2.34 7.07
CA ALA A 13 0.14 -1.25 7.83
C ALA A 13 -0.78 -0.37 6.97
N PRO A 14 -1.73 0.37 7.57
CA PRO A 14 -2.37 1.49 6.88
C PRO A 14 -1.32 2.51 6.42
N GLY A 15 -1.26 2.75 5.11
CA GLY A 15 -0.23 3.54 4.44
C GLY A 15 0.55 2.74 3.41
N ASP A 16 0.73 1.44 3.61
CA ASP A 16 1.43 0.55 2.67
C ASP A 16 0.70 0.43 1.34
N ILE A 17 1.45 0.15 0.27
CA ILE A 17 0.91 -0.14 -1.04
C ILE A 17 1.24 -1.57 -1.42
N ILE A 18 0.18 -2.37 -1.58
CA ILE A 18 0.33 -3.76 -1.96
C ILE A 18 -0.35 -4.01 -3.30
N ALA A 19 0.13 -5.03 -4.00
CA ALA A 19 -0.43 -5.47 -5.25
C ALA A 19 -1.67 -6.33 -4.95
N VAL A 20 -2.87 -5.80 -5.25
CA VAL A 20 -4.16 -6.46 -5.04
C VAL A 20 -4.70 -6.98 -6.37
N ASP A 21 -5.13 -8.24 -6.40
CA ASP A 21 -5.80 -8.81 -7.57
C ASP A 21 -7.22 -8.25 -7.71
N ARG A 22 -7.46 -7.58 -8.85
CA ARG A 22 -8.79 -7.10 -9.24
C ARG A 22 -9.47 -8.15 -10.12
N ASP A 23 -10.80 -8.08 -10.22
CA ASP A 23 -11.66 -9.05 -10.92
C ASP A 23 -11.23 -9.38 -12.37
N ASN A 24 -10.37 -8.56 -12.97
CA ASN A 24 -9.75 -8.77 -14.28
C ASN A 24 -8.49 -9.66 -14.27
N GLY A 25 -8.11 -10.26 -13.13
CA GLY A 25 -6.88 -11.06 -12.97
C GLY A 25 -5.60 -10.23 -13.11
N GLN A 26 -5.72 -8.91 -13.01
CA GLN A 26 -4.59 -7.98 -13.04
C GLN A 26 -4.34 -7.49 -11.63
N THR A 27 -3.11 -7.68 -11.16
CA THR A 27 -2.69 -7.17 -9.87
C THR A 27 -2.36 -5.68 -9.99
N GLN A 28 -3.07 -4.84 -9.26
CA GLN A 28 -2.87 -3.39 -9.26
C GLN A 28 -2.34 -2.91 -7.91
N PRO A 29 -1.46 -1.90 -7.88
CA PRO A 29 -1.00 -1.30 -6.63
C PRO A 29 -2.15 -0.52 -6.00
N SER A 30 -2.58 -0.93 -4.81
CA SER A 30 -3.61 -0.25 -4.04
C SER A 30 -3.09 0.05 -2.64
N LYS A 31 -3.37 1.26 -2.16
CA LYS A 31 -2.92 1.74 -0.86
C LYS A 31 -3.86 1.23 0.23
N VAL A 32 -3.32 0.71 1.31
CA VAL A 32 -4.11 0.34 2.48
C VAL A 32 -4.47 1.59 3.25
N VAL A 33 -5.76 1.92 3.33
CA VAL A 33 -6.23 3.07 4.13
C VAL A 33 -6.80 2.64 5.47
N PHE A 34 -7.32 1.42 5.55
CA PHE A 34 -7.85 0.86 6.77
C PHE A 34 -7.68 -0.65 6.79
N LYS A 35 -7.42 -1.22 7.97
CA LYS A 35 -7.29 -2.65 8.18
C LYS A 35 -7.91 -2.99 9.53
N ASP A 36 -8.81 -3.96 9.53
CA ASP A 36 -9.44 -4.51 10.73
C ASP A 36 -9.32 -6.03 10.71
N LEU A 37 -9.03 -6.65 11.85
CA LEU A 37 -8.92 -8.09 11.98
C LEU A 37 -10.14 -8.64 12.72
N ASP A 38 -10.88 -9.52 12.07
CA ASP A 38 -11.89 -10.30 12.76
C ASP A 38 -11.20 -11.43 13.53
N GLU A 39 -11.09 -11.28 14.86
CA GLU A 39 -10.40 -12.25 15.72
C GLU A 39 -11.09 -13.63 15.76
N GLN A 40 -12.38 -13.71 15.43
CA GLN A 40 -13.14 -14.97 15.46
C GLN A 40 -12.86 -15.84 14.24
N THR A 41 -12.71 -15.22 13.07
CA THR A 41 -12.47 -15.90 11.78
C THR A 41 -11.03 -15.78 11.31
N SER A 42 -10.22 -14.94 11.95
CA SER A 42 -8.85 -14.59 11.54
C SER A 42 -8.79 -14.06 10.10
N VAL A 43 -9.75 -13.20 9.75
CA VAL A 43 -9.86 -12.55 8.44
C VAL A 43 -9.66 -11.05 8.60
N TYR A 44 -8.75 -10.48 7.80
CA TYR A 44 -8.57 -9.04 7.72
C TYR A 44 -9.58 -8.44 6.75
N THR A 45 -10.37 -7.49 7.22
CA THR A 45 -11.13 -6.58 6.35
C THR A 45 -10.23 -5.38 6.05
N VAL A 46 -9.72 -5.33 4.83
CA VAL A 46 -8.79 -4.29 4.39
C VAL A 46 -9.52 -3.37 3.42
N THR A 47 -9.51 -2.07 3.71
CA THR A 47 -9.95 -1.03 2.79
C THR A 47 -8.76 -0.52 2.02
N PHE A 48 -8.85 -0.63 0.70
CA PHE A 48 -7.86 -0.17 -0.25
C PHE A 48 -8.34 1.11 -0.93
N GLU A 49 -7.40 2.00 -1.25
CA GLU A 49 -7.58 3.15 -2.10
C GLU A 49 -6.77 2.94 -3.39
N ASP A 50 -7.43 3.17 -4.52
CA ASP A 50 -6.84 3.06 -5.84
C ASP A 50 -6.29 4.41 -6.32
N ASP A 51 -5.61 4.42 -7.48
CA ASP A 51 -4.98 5.63 -8.03
C ASP A 51 -5.96 6.78 -8.31
N ASP A 52 -7.23 6.46 -8.59
CA ASP A 52 -8.30 7.45 -8.81
C ASP A 52 -8.84 8.04 -7.49
N GLY A 53 -8.38 7.55 -6.33
CA GLY A 53 -8.92 7.87 -5.01
C GLY A 53 -10.19 7.09 -4.66
N GLU A 54 -10.58 6.12 -5.50
CA GLU A 54 -11.69 5.22 -5.22
C GLU A 54 -11.31 4.23 -4.12
N THR A 55 -12.18 4.06 -3.12
CA THR A 55 -11.97 3.10 -2.04
C THR A 55 -12.82 1.85 -2.21
N PHE A 56 -12.24 0.69 -1.91
CA PHE A 56 -12.92 -0.60 -1.95
C PHE A 56 -12.43 -1.50 -0.82
N GLN A 57 -13.28 -2.40 -0.35
CA GLN A 57 -12.95 -3.33 0.74
C GLN A 57 -12.72 -4.73 0.20
N ARG A 58 -11.79 -5.46 0.82
CA ARG A 58 -11.56 -6.88 0.59
C ARG A 58 -11.34 -7.61 1.90
N GLU A 59 -11.91 -8.78 1.98
CA GLU A 59 -11.63 -9.75 3.03
C GLU A 59 -10.41 -10.59 2.62
N VAL A 60 -9.38 -10.59 3.46
CA VAL A 60 -8.11 -11.26 3.23
C VAL A 60 -7.80 -12.14 4.44
N PRO A 61 -7.69 -13.46 4.27
CA PRO A 61 -7.35 -14.35 5.38
C PRO A 61 -5.99 -13.98 6.00
N ALA A 62 -5.88 -14.06 7.33
CA ALA A 62 -4.59 -13.89 7.98
C ALA A 62 -3.54 -14.88 7.47
N GLY A 63 -2.28 -14.46 7.44
CA GLY A 63 -1.17 -15.22 6.84
C GLY A 63 -1.15 -15.22 5.31
N THR A 64 -2.10 -14.55 4.65
CA THR A 64 -2.07 -14.40 3.18
C THR A 64 -0.82 -13.63 2.77
N VAL A 65 -0.06 -14.23 1.84
CA VAL A 65 1.10 -13.59 1.24
C VAL A 65 0.63 -12.56 0.24
N VAL A 66 1.02 -11.32 0.46
CA VAL A 66 0.78 -10.19 -0.43
C VAL A 66 2.12 -9.71 -0.98
N ASN A 67 2.08 -9.10 -2.16
CA ASN A 67 3.28 -8.52 -2.74
C ASN A 67 3.26 -7.03 -2.45
N HIS A 68 4.28 -6.52 -1.76
CA HIS A 68 4.45 -5.08 -1.64
C HIS A 68 4.75 -4.55 -3.05
N ALA A 69 3.90 -3.64 -3.53
CA ALA A 69 4.17 -2.97 -4.79
C ALA A 69 5.23 -1.90 -4.54
N MET A 70 6.18 -1.74 -5.46
CA MET A 70 7.18 -0.68 -5.32
C MET A 70 6.48 0.66 -5.16
N GLU A 71 6.88 1.38 -4.12
CA GLU A 71 6.33 2.67 -3.71
C GLU A 71 6.49 3.76 -4.78
N SER A 72 7.07 3.47 -5.95
CA SER A 72 7.43 4.43 -7.00
C SER A 72 6.30 5.30 -7.58
N LYS A 73 5.02 5.12 -7.16
CA LYS A 73 3.92 6.06 -7.46
C LYS A 73 3.40 6.85 -6.24
N TRP A 74 3.75 6.45 -5.02
CA TRP A 74 3.28 7.05 -3.76
C TRP A 74 4.42 7.46 -2.83
N GLU A 75 5.66 7.10 -3.15
CA GLU A 75 6.85 7.91 -2.88
C GLU A 75 6.56 9.24 -3.53
N SER A 76 6.08 10.14 -2.67
CA SER A 76 5.96 11.54 -2.92
C SER A 76 7.11 11.98 -3.83
N GLU A 77 6.79 12.79 -4.82
CA GLU A 77 7.58 13.99 -5.02
C GLU A 77 7.59 14.71 -3.65
N GLU A 78 8.38 14.23 -2.67
CA GLU A 78 8.87 15.06 -1.60
C GLU A 78 9.55 16.18 -2.36
N SER A 79 8.83 17.30 -2.47
CA SER A 79 9.31 18.49 -3.15
C SER A 79 10.73 18.68 -2.67
N PRO A 80 11.76 18.57 -3.53
CA PRO A 80 13.10 18.88 -3.11
C PRO A 80 13.00 20.34 -2.72
N THR A 81 12.88 20.63 -1.42
CA THR A 81 12.87 21.99 -0.96
C THR A 81 14.26 22.45 -1.37
N PRO A 82 14.43 23.38 -2.32
CA PRO A 82 15.75 23.90 -2.59
C PRO A 82 16.14 24.63 -1.32
N HIS A 83 16.90 23.96 -0.45
CA HIS A 83 17.59 24.59 0.65
C HIS A 83 18.64 25.47 -0.02
N ASN A 84 18.23 26.66 -0.45
CA ASN A 84 19.14 27.67 -0.96
C ASN A 84 19.70 28.38 0.28
N PRO A 85 20.94 28.07 0.73
CA PRO A 85 21.52 28.85 1.81
C PRO A 85 21.65 30.29 1.34
N GLU A 86 20.99 31.18 2.06
CA GLU A 86 21.12 32.62 1.93
C GLU A 86 22.60 32.99 1.97
N THR A 87 23.08 33.71 0.95
CA THR A 87 24.35 34.42 0.99
C THR A 87 24.06 35.91 0.96
N PRO A 88 24.00 36.60 2.12
CA PRO A 88 24.05 38.06 2.14
C PRO A 88 25.49 38.55 1.90
N ALA A 89 25.61 39.56 1.03
CA ALA A 89 26.82 40.30 0.70
C ALA A 89 27.12 41.42 1.70
#